data_AF-A0A5M6CVK8-F1
#
_entry.id   AF-A0A5M6CVK8-F1
#
_cell.length_a   1.000
_cell.length_b   1.000
_cell.length_c   1.000
_cell.angle_alpha   90.00
_cell.angle_beta   90.00
_cell.angle_gamma   90.00
#
_symmetry.space_group_name_H-M   'P 1'
#
loop_
_entity.id
_entity.type
_entity.pdbx_description
1 polymer ?
#
loop_
_entity_poly.entity_id
_entity_poly.type
_entity_poly.pdbx_seq_one_letter_code
_entity_poly.pdbx_strand_id
1 'polypeptide(L)'
;MDSALIDLTDRGARFTFLGEPFRSRQRIPNEDIVEIDFSQIEITDADVEALLPLTNLEGISFWNTGISDHAMERISQLRQLTRLNLCGTQVTDASVSILVGMALDYIDVANTKLTTGGVEALREGLPHAEILA
;
A
#
# COMPACT_ATOMS: atom_id res chain seq x y z
N MET A 1 3.98 20.35 -15.73
CA MET A 1 4.89 20.28 -14.56
C MET A 1 4.75 18.88 -14.02
N ASP A 2 5.83 18.11 -13.91
CA ASP A 2 5.79 16.72 -13.42
C ASP A 2 5.24 16.73 -11.98
N SER A 3 4.07 16.15 -11.77
CA SER A 3 3.39 16.07 -10.47
C SER A 3 3.87 14.88 -9.64
N ALA A 4 5.06 14.33 -9.90
CA ALA A 4 5.63 13.27 -9.10
C ALA A 4 7.05 13.65 -8.66
N LEU A 5 7.34 13.44 -7.38
CA LEU A 5 8.70 13.51 -6.85
C LEU A 5 9.32 12.12 -6.89
N ILE A 6 10.56 12.04 -7.35
CA ILE A 6 11.35 10.80 -7.39
C ILE A 6 12.57 11.02 -6.50
N ASP A 7 12.70 10.19 -5.47
CA ASP A 7 13.88 10.14 -4.63
C ASP A 7 14.63 8.83 -4.88
N LEU A 8 15.94 8.91 -5.11
CA LEU A 8 16.81 7.74 -5.17
C LEU A 8 17.27 7.38 -3.75
N THR A 9 17.13 6.11 -3.42
CA THR A 9 17.59 5.52 -2.16
C THR A 9 18.63 4.43 -2.46
N ASP A 10 19.35 3.99 -1.43
CA ASP A 10 20.29 2.86 -1.55
C ASP A 10 19.58 1.54 -1.96
N ARG A 11 18.25 1.48 -1.85
CA ARG A 11 17.43 0.32 -2.20
C ARG A 11 16.72 0.43 -3.54
N GLY A 12 16.64 1.62 -4.14
CA GLY A 12 15.89 1.88 -5.38
C GLY A 12 15.20 3.24 -5.39
N ALA A 13 14.27 3.44 -6.31
CA ALA A 13 13.49 4.65 -6.47
C ALA A 13 12.23 4.64 -5.59
N ARG A 14 12.00 5.76 -4.90
CA ARG A 14 10.76 6.11 -4.22
C ARG A 14 9.99 7.14 -5.05
N PHE A 15 8.69 6.91 -5.20
CA PHE A 15 7.80 7.84 -5.88
C PHE A 15 6.79 8.43 -4.90
N THR A 16 6.66 9.76 -4.92
CA THR A 16 5.54 10.45 -4.30
C THR A 16 4.70 11.09 -5.38
N PHE A 17 3.46 10.66 -5.50
CA PHE A 17 2.50 11.25 -6.42
C PHE A 17 1.88 12.49 -5.79
N LEU A 18 1.98 13.62 -6.47
CA LEU A 18 1.44 14.92 -6.06
C LEU A 18 0.24 15.35 -6.94
N GLY A 19 -0.31 14.43 -7.75
CA GLY A 19 -1.48 14.65 -8.61
C GLY A 19 -1.46 13.86 -9.94
N GLU A 20 -2.60 13.86 -10.65
CA GLU A 20 -2.98 13.08 -11.87
C GLU A 20 -2.83 11.54 -11.77
N PRO A 21 -3.71 10.74 -12.42
CA PRO A 21 -3.69 9.28 -12.31
C PRO A 21 -2.39 8.64 -12.81
N PHE A 22 -2.00 7.51 -12.20
CA PHE A 22 -0.82 6.69 -12.55
C PHE A 22 -0.91 6.10 -13.97
N ARG A 23 -0.71 6.90 -15.02
CA ARG A 23 -0.69 6.40 -16.42
C ARG A 23 0.24 7.13 -17.37
N SER A 24 1.21 7.91 -16.91
CA SER A 24 2.19 8.45 -17.86
C SER A 24 3.62 8.48 -17.34
N ARG A 25 4.50 7.85 -18.15
CA ARG A 25 5.97 7.96 -18.20
C ARG A 25 6.74 7.02 -17.27
N GLN A 26 7.18 5.91 -17.84
CA GLN A 26 8.15 5.03 -17.21
C GLN A 26 9.54 5.30 -17.78
N ARG A 27 10.33 6.14 -17.08
CA ARG A 27 11.78 6.28 -17.30
C ARG A 27 12.60 5.39 -16.36
N ILE A 28 11.95 4.75 -15.39
CA ILE A 28 12.57 3.90 -14.37
C ILE A 28 12.03 2.47 -14.55
N PRO A 29 12.89 1.45 -14.67
CA PRO A 29 12.47 0.05 -14.72
C PRO A 29 11.61 -0.35 -13.52
N ASN A 30 10.65 -1.27 -13.71
CA ASN A 30 9.75 -1.72 -12.64
C ASN A 30 10.52 -2.30 -11.43
N GLU A 31 11.60 -3.01 -11.72
CA GLU A 31 12.50 -3.64 -10.75
C GLU A 31 13.25 -2.62 -9.87
N ASP A 32 13.35 -1.36 -10.29
CA ASP A 32 14.02 -0.33 -9.51
C ASP A 32 13.05 0.41 -8.57
N ILE A 33 11.74 0.14 -8.65
CA ILE A 33 10.72 0.81 -7.83
C ILE A 33 10.52 0.03 -6.52
N VAL A 34 10.84 0.68 -5.40
CA VAL A 34 10.77 0.05 -4.06
C VAL A 34 9.73 0.67 -3.14
N GLU A 35 9.33 1.92 -3.38
CA GLU A 35 8.31 2.59 -2.58
C GLU A 35 7.43 3.49 -3.44
N ILE A 36 6.12 3.46 -3.16
CA ILE A 36 5.16 4.36 -3.77
C ILE A 36 4.25 4.99 -2.73
N ASP A 37 4.09 6.30 -2.81
CA ASP A 37 3.17 7.08 -2.00
C ASP A 37 2.04 7.67 -2.88
N PHE A 38 0.82 7.15 -2.65
CA PHE A 38 -0.44 7.61 -3.24
C PHE A 38 -1.29 8.41 -2.25
N SER A 39 -0.68 8.95 -1.19
CA SER A 39 -1.41 9.68 -0.16
C SER A 39 -2.20 10.85 -0.76
N GLN A 40 -3.48 10.93 -0.39
CA GLN A 40 -4.37 12.04 -0.75
C GLN A 40 -4.53 12.28 -2.27
N ILE A 41 -4.34 11.24 -3.10
CA ILE A 41 -4.71 11.29 -4.52
C ILE A 41 -5.95 10.44 -4.83
N GLU A 42 -6.54 10.68 -5.99
CA GLU A 42 -7.64 9.85 -6.50
C GLU A 42 -7.08 8.54 -7.08
N ILE A 43 -7.00 7.51 -6.23
CA ILE A 43 -6.69 6.13 -6.60
C ILE A 43 -7.79 5.20 -6.09
N THR A 44 -8.14 4.21 -6.92
CA THR A 44 -9.22 3.24 -6.66
C THR A 44 -8.71 1.81 -6.73
N ASP A 45 -9.54 0.84 -6.31
CA ASP A 45 -9.20 -0.58 -6.38
C ASP A 45 -8.82 -1.04 -7.81
N ALA A 46 -9.40 -0.41 -8.84
CA ALA A 46 -9.12 -0.72 -10.23
C ALA A 46 -7.69 -0.32 -10.68
N ASP A 47 -7.08 0.65 -10.00
CA ASP A 47 -5.76 1.16 -10.35
C ASP A 47 -4.63 0.28 -9.80
N VAL A 48 -4.92 -0.52 -8.77
CA VAL A 48 -3.96 -1.42 -8.10
C VAL A 48 -3.36 -2.46 -9.05
N GLU A 49 -4.10 -2.88 -10.09
CA GLU A 49 -3.60 -3.84 -11.10
C GLU A 49 -2.31 -3.35 -11.76
N ALA A 50 -2.13 -2.02 -11.88
CA ALA A 50 -0.94 -1.43 -12.48
C ALA A 50 0.32 -1.54 -11.59
N LEU A 51 0.16 -1.91 -10.32
CA LEU A 51 1.27 -2.11 -9.37
C LEU A 51 1.86 -3.53 -9.43
N LEU A 52 1.11 -4.50 -9.95
CA LEU A 52 1.52 -5.92 -9.96
C LEU A 52 2.86 -6.18 -10.70
N PRO A 53 3.23 -5.43 -11.75
CA PRO A 53 4.55 -5.56 -12.37
C PRO A 53 5.73 -5.09 -11.52
N LEU A 54 5.50 -4.37 -10.40
CA LEU A 54 6.52 -3.78 -9.54
C LEU A 54 7.06 -4.81 -8.55
N THR A 55 7.89 -5.72 -9.04
CA THR A 55 8.29 -6.93 -8.31
C THR A 55 9.15 -6.67 -7.08
N ASN A 56 9.76 -5.50 -6.95
CA ASN A 56 10.61 -5.11 -5.82
C ASN A 56 9.94 -4.08 -4.90
N LEU A 57 8.63 -3.85 -5.05
CA LEU A 57 7.90 -2.89 -4.24
C LEU A 57 7.80 -3.37 -2.79
N GLU A 58 8.49 -2.65 -1.89
CA GLU A 58 8.57 -2.94 -0.45
C GLU A 58 7.59 -2.09 0.37
N GLY A 59 7.23 -0.90 -0.12
CA GLY A 59 6.37 0.04 0.62
C GLY A 59 5.31 0.70 -0.24
N ILE A 60 4.07 0.74 0.26
CA ILE A 60 2.98 1.49 -0.34
C ILE A 60 2.23 2.32 0.72
N SER A 61 1.95 3.58 0.40
CA SER A 61 0.98 4.39 1.15
C SER A 61 -0.26 4.67 0.31
N PHE A 62 -1.42 4.34 0.89
CA PHE A 62 -2.76 4.66 0.39
C PHE A 62 -3.49 5.64 1.34
N TRP A 63 -2.75 6.43 2.12
CA TRP A 63 -3.34 7.30 3.13
C TRP A 63 -4.42 8.21 2.55
N ASN A 64 -5.62 8.12 3.11
CA ASN A 64 -6.79 8.91 2.75
C ASN A 64 -7.15 8.80 1.26
N THR A 65 -7.30 7.56 0.77
CA THR A 65 -7.68 7.24 -0.62
C THR A 65 -8.93 6.34 -0.70
N GLY A 66 -9.40 6.05 -1.91
CA GLY A 66 -10.60 5.24 -2.18
C GLY A 66 -10.43 3.73 -2.08
N ILE A 67 -9.30 3.24 -1.58
CA ILE A 67 -8.99 1.80 -1.47
C ILE A 67 -9.97 1.10 -0.52
N SER A 68 -10.42 -0.10 -0.91
CA SER A 68 -11.33 -0.95 -0.16
C SER A 68 -10.84 -2.40 -0.07
N ASP A 69 -11.65 -3.27 0.53
CA ASP A 69 -11.36 -4.71 0.64
C ASP A 69 -11.14 -5.37 -0.74
N HIS A 70 -11.74 -4.84 -1.81
CA HIS A 70 -11.59 -5.39 -3.15
C HIS A 70 -10.16 -5.31 -3.70
N ALA A 71 -9.36 -4.33 -3.26
CA ALA A 71 -7.96 -4.23 -3.66
C ALA A 71 -7.04 -5.23 -2.94
N MET A 72 -7.42 -5.74 -1.77
CA MET A 72 -6.51 -6.48 -0.89
C MET A 72 -6.02 -7.79 -1.50
N GLU A 73 -6.87 -8.49 -2.26
CA GLU A 73 -6.45 -9.69 -2.99
C GLU A 73 -5.31 -9.39 -3.97
N ARG A 74 -5.32 -8.22 -4.63
CA ARG A 74 -4.26 -7.81 -5.57
C ARG A 74 -3.03 -7.30 -4.85
N ILE A 75 -3.19 -6.51 -3.81
CA ILE A 75 -2.07 -6.04 -2.97
C ILE A 75 -1.31 -7.24 -2.37
N SER A 76 -2.00 -8.31 -1.97
CA SER A 76 -1.36 -9.53 -1.43
C SER A 76 -0.44 -10.27 -2.42
N GLN A 77 -0.54 -9.96 -3.72
CA GLN A 77 0.32 -10.55 -4.76
C GLN A 77 1.68 -9.85 -4.84
N LEU A 78 1.84 -8.67 -4.25
CA LEU A 78 3.11 -7.93 -4.15
C LEU A 78 3.99 -8.58 -3.09
N ARG A 79 4.70 -9.66 -3.47
CA ARG A 79 5.39 -10.56 -2.53
C ARG A 79 6.51 -9.92 -1.71
N GLN A 80 7.04 -8.78 -2.15
CA GLN A 80 8.10 -8.05 -1.46
C GLN A 80 7.54 -6.93 -0.55
N LEU A 81 6.23 -6.71 -0.53
CA LEU A 81 5.61 -5.64 0.24
C LEU A 81 5.68 -5.95 1.74
N THR A 82 6.40 -5.11 2.49
CA THR A 82 6.53 -5.24 3.95
C THR A 82 5.97 -4.03 4.70
N ARG A 83 5.77 -2.88 4.03
CA ARG A 83 5.20 -1.66 4.62
C ARG A 83 3.93 -1.25 3.89
N LEU A 84 2.81 -1.20 4.61
CA LEU A 84 1.52 -0.84 4.03
C LEU A 84 0.77 0.18 4.89
N ASN A 85 0.53 1.38 4.36
CA ASN A 85 -0.31 2.38 5.02
C ASN A 85 -1.70 2.40 4.38
N LEU A 86 -2.72 2.01 5.16
CA LEU A 86 -4.15 2.00 4.82
C LEU A 86 -4.93 3.06 5.60
N CYS A 87 -4.26 3.99 6.27
CA CYS A 87 -4.90 4.99 7.12
C CYS A 87 -5.96 5.78 6.33
N GLY A 88 -7.17 5.90 6.87
CA GLY A 88 -8.25 6.64 6.20
C GLY A 88 -8.82 5.99 4.92
N THR A 89 -8.54 4.70 4.69
CA THR A 89 -9.17 3.93 3.60
C THR A 89 -10.46 3.25 4.04
N GLN A 90 -11.16 2.58 3.11
CA GLN A 90 -12.45 1.92 3.36
C GLN A 90 -12.33 0.44 3.72
N VAL A 91 -11.13 -0.02 4.08
CA VAL A 91 -10.83 -1.41 4.47
C VAL A 91 -11.58 -1.79 5.75
N THR A 92 -12.11 -3.01 5.79
CA THR A 92 -12.89 -3.57 6.90
C THR A 92 -12.27 -4.87 7.44
N ASP A 93 -12.90 -5.45 8.46
CA ASP A 93 -12.51 -6.75 9.01
C ASP A 93 -12.48 -7.89 7.97
N ALA A 94 -13.18 -7.75 6.84
CA ALA A 94 -13.16 -8.74 5.76
C ALA A 94 -11.75 -8.97 5.19
N SER A 95 -10.90 -7.94 5.23
CA SER A 95 -9.53 -7.99 4.72
C SER A 95 -8.51 -8.54 5.70
N VAL A 96 -8.86 -8.70 6.99
CA VAL A 96 -7.90 -9.12 8.04
C VAL A 96 -7.24 -10.45 7.70
N SER A 97 -8.01 -11.43 7.21
CA SER A 97 -7.46 -12.73 6.82
C SER A 97 -6.43 -12.65 5.69
N ILE A 98 -6.59 -11.70 4.77
CA ILE A 98 -5.64 -11.45 3.68
C ILE A 98 -4.40 -10.76 4.23
N LEU A 99 -4.58 -9.70 5.03
CA LEU A 99 -3.50 -8.92 5.63
C LEU A 99 -2.59 -9.76 6.53
N VAL A 100 -3.17 -10.67 7.34
CA VAL A 100 -2.41 -11.62 8.16
C VAL A 100 -1.62 -12.64 7.32
N GLY A 101 -2.06 -12.91 6.09
CA GLY A 101 -1.34 -13.77 5.15
C GLY A 101 -0.14 -13.09 4.46
N MET A 102 0.06 -11.79 4.67
CA MET A 102 1.16 -11.02 4.08
C MET A 102 2.35 -10.95 5.05
N ALA A 103 3.55 -10.79 4.50
CA ALA A 103 4.78 -10.64 5.27
C ALA A 103 5.04 -9.16 5.64
N LEU A 104 4.09 -8.54 6.34
CA LEU A 104 4.16 -7.13 6.73
C LEU A 104 5.00 -6.95 8.00
N ASP A 105 5.92 -5.99 7.96
CA ASP A 105 6.66 -5.49 9.13
C ASP A 105 6.00 -4.23 9.71
N TYR A 106 5.25 -3.49 8.90
CA TYR A 106 4.53 -2.29 9.30
C TYR A 106 3.17 -2.22 8.61
N ILE A 107 2.13 -1.94 9.38
CA ILE A 107 0.80 -1.62 8.86
C ILE A 107 0.12 -0.51 9.66
N ASP A 108 -0.43 0.47 8.95
CA ASP A 108 -1.27 1.51 9.54
C ASP A 108 -2.71 1.34 9.07
N VAL A 109 -3.62 1.06 10.00
CA VAL A 109 -5.07 0.92 9.79
C VAL A 109 -5.86 1.98 10.56
N ALA A 110 -5.22 3.06 11.02
CA ALA A 110 -5.90 4.14 11.71
C ALA A 110 -6.98 4.77 10.80
N ASN A 111 -8.12 5.14 11.38
CA ASN A 111 -9.25 5.71 10.62
C ASN A 111 -9.76 4.83 9.44
N THR A 112 -9.53 3.52 9.48
CA THR A 112 -10.21 2.57 8.58
C THR A 112 -11.58 2.19 9.15
N LYS A 113 -12.25 1.21 8.53
CA LYS A 113 -13.49 0.62 9.04
C LYS A 113 -13.26 -0.69 9.81
N LEU A 114 -12.01 -0.99 10.18
CA LEU A 114 -11.75 -2.12 11.07
C LEU A 114 -12.43 -1.88 12.42
N THR A 115 -12.98 -2.94 12.99
CA THR A 115 -13.45 -2.92 14.37
C THR A 115 -12.27 -3.11 15.33
N THR A 116 -12.49 -2.89 16.62
CA THR A 116 -11.52 -3.26 17.66
C THR A 116 -11.12 -4.73 17.55
N GLY A 117 -12.08 -5.62 17.26
CA GLY A 117 -11.81 -7.05 17.05
C GLY A 117 -10.96 -7.32 15.81
N GLY A 118 -11.17 -6.57 14.72
CA GLY A 118 -10.32 -6.64 13.53
C GLY A 118 -8.87 -6.26 13.81
N VAL A 119 -8.66 -5.18 14.57
CA VAL A 119 -7.31 -4.74 14.99
C VAL A 119 -6.65 -5.75 15.93
N GLU A 120 -7.39 -6.34 16.86
CA GLU A 120 -6.88 -7.41 17.73
C GLU A 120 -6.47 -8.63 16.92
N ALA A 121 -7.29 -9.06 15.96
CA ALA A 121 -6.95 -10.16 15.06
C ALA A 121 -5.71 -9.87 14.19
N LEU A 122 -5.51 -8.62 13.75
CA LEU A 122 -4.25 -8.22 13.10
C LEU A 122 -3.06 -8.36 14.03
N ARG A 123 -3.16 -7.93 15.29
CA ARG A 123 -2.08 -8.05 16.28
C ARG A 123 -1.74 -9.50 16.61
N GLU A 124 -2.73 -10.38 16.66
CA GLU A 124 -2.51 -11.81 16.84
C GLU A 124 -1.87 -12.47 15.61
N GLY A 125 -2.31 -12.08 14.41
CA GLY A 125 -1.84 -12.65 13.15
C GLY A 125 -0.49 -12.12 12.66
N LEU A 126 -0.12 -10.90 13.04
CA LEU A 126 1.13 -10.23 12.69
C LEU A 126 1.91 -9.83 13.95
N PRO A 127 2.33 -10.79 14.80
CA PRO A 127 2.91 -10.50 16.12
C PRO A 127 4.26 -9.77 16.08
N HIS A 128 4.88 -9.70 14.89
CA HIS A 128 6.15 -9.00 14.67
C HIS A 128 5.97 -7.63 14.00
N ALA A 129 4.79 -7.35 13.45
CA ALA A 129 4.55 -6.11 12.73
C ALA A 129 4.29 -4.95 13.70
N GLU A 130 4.80 -3.78 13.36
CA GLU A 130 4.34 -2.53 13.94
C GLU A 130 2.94 -2.21 13.40
N ILE A 131 1.94 -2.13 14.28
CA ILE A 131 0.54 -1.89 13.91
C ILE A 131 0.08 -0.58 14.53
N LEU A 132 -0.24 0.40 13.68
CA LEU A 132 -0.93 1.63 14.06
C LEU A 132 -2.44 1.49 13.79
N ALA A 133 -3.27 1.89 14.74
CA ALA A 133 -4.72 1.76 14.69
C ALA A 133 -5.41 2.88 15.49
#